data_AF-A0A3M2KX38-F1
#
_entry.id   AF-A0A3M2KX38-F1
#
_cell.length_a   1.000
_cell.length_b   1.000
_cell.length_c   1.000
_cell.angle_alpha   90.00
_cell.angle_beta   90.00
_cell.angle_gamma   90.00
#
_symmetry.space_group_name_H-M   'P 1'
#
loop_
_entity.id
_entity.type
_entity.pdbx_description
1 polymer ?
#
loop_
_entity_poly.entity_id
_entity_poly.type
_entity_poly.pdbx_seq_one_letter_code
_entity_poly.pdbx_strand_id
1 'polypeptide(L)'
;MYPPKAPEAPRHGGRQQTAAPQHRGTPHSNPQAPVLNSVSAFVTHAKALESLDRTRYPEEFEMLSDRIRELEPLLRVHGILDVMQVKNPEVAALIGA
;
A
#
# COMPACT_ATOMS: atom_id res chain seq x y z
N MET A 1 31.10 54.03 13.42
CA MET A 1 30.90 52.61 13.05
C MET A 1 30.80 51.79 14.33
N TYR A 2 29.84 50.87 14.36
CA TYR A 2 29.34 50.08 15.50
C TYR A 2 30.34 49.71 16.63
N PRO A 3 29.97 49.89 17.91
CA PRO A 3 30.55 49.13 19.01
C PRO A 3 29.94 47.71 19.08
N PRO A 4 30.65 46.75 19.72
CA PRO A 4 30.29 45.34 19.70
C PRO A 4 29.54 44.84 20.95
N LYS A 5 28.83 43.73 20.74
CA LYS A 5 28.52 42.57 21.62
C LYS A 5 27.60 42.70 22.86
N ALA A 6 26.43 42.04 22.69
CA ALA A 6 25.47 41.30 23.55
C ALA A 6 25.89 40.87 24.99
N PRO A 7 25.02 40.31 25.88
CA PRO A 7 23.67 39.73 25.64
C PRO A 7 22.60 39.97 26.74
N GLU A 8 21.32 40.07 26.37
CA GLU A 8 20.23 39.76 27.31
C GLU A 8 19.31 38.70 26.69
N ALA A 9 19.33 37.53 27.33
CA ALA A 9 18.51 36.37 27.02
C ALA A 9 17.10 36.53 27.60
N PRO A 10 16.09 35.98 26.92
CA PRO A 10 15.08 35.22 27.63
C PRO A 10 15.27 33.74 27.35
N ARG A 11 15.48 32.99 28.43
CA ARG A 11 15.55 31.53 28.44
C ARG A 11 14.26 30.94 27.88
N HIS A 12 14.29 30.43 26.66
CA HIS A 12 13.41 29.34 26.26
C HIS A 12 14.28 28.25 25.65
N GLY A 13 14.58 27.25 26.47
CA GLY A 13 15.23 26.04 26.03
C GLY A 13 14.34 25.27 25.07
N GLY A 14 14.99 24.54 24.17
CA GLY A 14 14.38 23.39 23.51
C GLY A 14 14.19 23.53 22.00
N ARG A 15 15.27 23.17 21.29
CA ARG A 15 15.23 22.19 20.20
C ARG A 15 14.72 22.69 18.83
N GLN A 16 15.72 23.03 18.01
CA GLN A 16 15.86 22.71 16.59
C GLN A 16 14.65 22.04 15.93
N GLN A 17 14.15 22.65 14.85
CA GLN A 17 13.97 21.95 13.57
C GLN A 17 13.70 22.95 12.44
N THR A 18 14.67 23.00 11.54
CA THR A 18 14.51 23.40 10.15
C THR A 18 13.51 22.45 9.47
N ALA A 19 12.44 22.97 8.87
CA ALA A 19 11.78 22.32 7.74
C ALA A 19 10.87 23.29 6.99
N ALA A 20 11.03 23.25 5.68
CA ALA A 20 10.29 23.88 4.60
C ALA A 20 8.74 23.67 4.70
N PRO A 21 7.93 24.42 3.92
CA PRO A 21 6.48 24.44 4.09
C PRO A 21 5.89 23.10 3.62
N GLN A 22 5.44 22.27 4.57
CA GLN A 22 4.65 21.09 4.23
C GLN A 22 3.24 21.50 3.89
N HIS A 23 2.94 21.43 2.58
CA HIS A 23 1.62 21.38 2.00
C HIS A 23 0.68 20.55 2.87
N ARG A 24 -0.21 21.23 3.59
CA ARG A 24 -1.41 20.62 4.19
C ARG A 24 -2.44 20.41 3.07
N GLY A 25 -2.09 19.56 2.10
CA GLY A 25 -3.05 19.00 1.17
C GLY A 25 -3.82 17.94 1.94
N THR A 26 -5.07 18.25 2.26
CA THR A 26 -6.07 17.22 2.57
C THR A 26 -5.97 16.13 1.50
N PRO A 27 -5.77 14.84 1.84
CA PRO A 27 -5.97 13.82 0.84
C PRO A 27 -7.43 13.93 0.46
N HIS A 28 -7.69 14.36 -0.76
CA HIS A 28 -8.96 14.11 -1.42
C HIS A 28 -9.03 12.59 -1.52
N SER A 29 -9.61 11.95 -0.50
CA SER A 29 -9.79 10.50 -0.43
C SER A 29 -10.77 10.14 -1.51
N ASN A 30 -10.29 10.07 -2.75
CA ASN A 30 -11.06 9.57 -3.86
C ASN A 30 -11.34 8.10 -3.53
N PRO A 31 -12.60 7.69 -3.29
CA PRO A 31 -12.91 6.33 -2.84
C PRO A 31 -12.48 5.26 -3.87
N GLN A 32 -12.22 5.66 -5.12
CA GLN A 32 -11.68 4.79 -6.18
C GLN A 32 -10.17 4.49 -6.06
N ALA A 33 -9.36 5.37 -5.48
CA ALA A 33 -7.91 5.18 -5.39
C ALA A 33 -7.50 3.90 -4.62
N PRO A 34 -8.08 3.58 -3.43
CA PRO A 34 -7.75 2.34 -2.72
C PRO A 34 -8.20 1.09 -3.50
N VAL A 35 -9.32 1.17 -4.22
CA VAL A 35 -9.88 0.04 -4.99
C VAL A 35 -8.97 -0.30 -6.17
N LEU A 36 -8.54 0.70 -6.95
CA LEU A 36 -7.61 0.50 -8.06
C LEU A 36 -6.27 -0.09 -7.60
N ASN A 37 -5.83 0.30 -6.40
CA ASN A 37 -4.63 -0.26 -5.79
C ASN A 37 -4.82 -1.74 -5.39
N SER A 38 -5.98 -2.09 -4.82
CA SER A 38 -6.32 -3.48 -4.47
C SER A 38 -6.41 -4.40 -5.70
N VAL A 39 -6.98 -3.93 -6.81
CA VAL A 39 -7.01 -4.68 -8.08
C VAL A 39 -5.59 -4.92 -8.60
N SER A 40 -4.77 -3.87 -8.63
CA SER A 40 -3.40 -3.97 -9.13
C SER A 40 -2.56 -4.91 -8.27
N ALA A 41 -2.71 -4.84 -6.95
CA ALA A 41 -2.07 -5.77 -6.01
C ALA A 41 -2.53 -7.21 -6.26
N PHE A 42 -3.84 -7.44 -6.41
CA PHE A 42 -4.38 -8.78 -6.67
C PHE A 42 -3.81 -9.38 -7.95
N VAL A 43 -3.83 -8.63 -9.06
CA VAL A 43 -3.28 -9.10 -10.34
C VAL A 43 -1.78 -9.38 -10.23
N THR A 44 -1.04 -8.55 -9.50
CA THR A 44 0.40 -8.75 -9.25
C THR A 44 0.66 -10.07 -8.51
N HIS A 45 -0.07 -10.33 -7.42
CA HIS A 45 0.10 -11.56 -6.65
C HIS A 45 -0.41 -12.80 -7.40
N ALA A 46 -1.54 -12.69 -8.11
CA ALA A 46 -2.05 -13.77 -8.96
C ALA A 46 -1.07 -14.13 -10.08
N LYS A 47 -0.40 -13.13 -10.68
CA LYS A 47 0.62 -13.36 -11.72
C LYS A 47 1.92 -13.92 -11.16
N ALA A 48 2.32 -13.48 -9.97
CA ALA A 48 3.44 -14.09 -9.27
C ALA A 48 3.16 -15.58 -8.99
N LEU A 49 1.94 -15.90 -8.53
CA LEU A 49 1.53 -17.28 -8.25
C LEU A 49 1.43 -18.15 -9.51
N GLU A 50 1.00 -17.59 -10.65
CA GLU A 50 1.01 -18.26 -11.96
C GLU A 50 2.42 -18.63 -12.44
N SER A 51 3.41 -17.81 -12.11
CA SER A 51 4.81 -18.02 -12.52
C SER A 51 5.63 -18.81 -11.49
N LEU A 52 5.07 -19.05 -10.29
CA LEU A 52 5.76 -19.68 -9.18
C LEU A 52 5.65 -21.20 -9.26
N ASP A 53 6.79 -21.88 -9.18
CA ASP A 53 6.82 -23.33 -9.01
C ASP A 53 6.56 -23.69 -7.54
N ARG A 54 5.34 -24.14 -7.25
CA ARG A 54 4.90 -24.55 -5.91
C ARG A 54 5.76 -25.65 -5.30
N THR A 55 6.35 -26.54 -6.11
CA THR A 55 7.17 -27.64 -5.60
C THR A 55 8.53 -27.15 -5.10
N ARG A 56 9.01 -26.06 -5.70
CA ARG A 56 10.31 -25.47 -5.39
C ARG A 56 10.23 -24.35 -4.37
N TYR A 57 9.09 -23.65 -4.30
CA TYR A 57 8.86 -22.48 -3.45
C TYR A 57 7.51 -22.57 -2.72
N PRO A 58 7.32 -23.54 -1.81
CA PRO A 58 6.05 -23.72 -1.10
C PRO A 58 5.71 -22.54 -0.17
N GLU A 59 6.70 -21.98 0.53
CA GLU A 59 6.48 -20.86 1.47
C GLU A 59 6.01 -19.59 0.74
N GLU A 60 6.67 -19.25 -0.38
CA GLU A 60 6.27 -18.10 -1.21
C GLU A 60 4.87 -18.30 -1.81
N PHE A 61 4.52 -19.55 -2.15
CA PHE A 61 3.20 -19.89 -2.66
C PHE A 61 2.13 -19.63 -1.58
N GLU A 62 2.38 -20.05 -0.34
CA GLU A 62 1.48 -19.79 0.78
C GLU A 62 1.33 -18.28 1.05
N MET A 63 2.43 -17.54 1.09
CA MET A 63 2.40 -16.09 1.30
C MET A 63 1.60 -15.36 0.20
N LEU A 64 1.83 -15.71 -1.07
CA LEU A 64 1.07 -15.13 -2.19
C LEU A 64 -0.41 -15.53 -2.13
N SER A 65 -0.71 -16.77 -1.74
CA SER A 65 -2.08 -17.27 -1.59
C SER A 65 -2.83 -16.52 -0.49
N ASP A 66 -2.20 -16.31 0.67
CA ASP A 66 -2.78 -15.53 1.75
C ASP A 66 -3.04 -14.09 1.32
N ARG A 67 -2.08 -13.48 0.60
CA ARG A 67 -2.26 -12.11 0.12
C ARG A 67 -3.42 -11.98 -0.87
N ILE A 68 -3.65 -12.99 -1.72
CA ILE A 68 -4.80 -13.07 -2.62
C ILE A 68 -6.10 -13.17 -1.82
N ARG A 69 -6.14 -13.99 -0.76
CA ARG A 69 -7.32 -14.15 0.13
C ARG A 69 -7.66 -12.86 0.88
N GLU A 70 -6.65 -12.10 1.31
CA GLU A 70 -6.88 -10.80 1.96
C GLU A 70 -7.54 -9.77 1.03
N LEU A 71 -7.23 -9.83 -0.26
CA LEU A 71 -7.75 -8.90 -1.26
C LEU A 71 -9.13 -9.31 -1.80
N GLU A 72 -9.47 -10.60 -1.77
CA GLU A 72 -10.76 -11.16 -2.21
C GLU A 72 -11.98 -10.37 -1.71
N PRO A 73 -12.18 -10.14 -0.39
CA PRO A 73 -13.39 -9.48 0.09
C PRO A 73 -13.49 -8.03 -0.39
N LEU A 74 -12.36 -7.35 -0.54
CA LEU A 74 -12.32 -5.99 -1.09
C LEU A 74 -12.79 -5.99 -2.55
N LEU A 75 -12.32 -6.93 -3.36
CA LEU A 75 -12.71 -7.04 -4.76
C LEU A 75 -14.17 -7.48 -4.93
N ARG A 76 -14.65 -8.41 -4.08
CA ARG A 76 -16.03 -8.90 -4.09
C ARG A 76 -17.04 -7.81 -3.72
N VAL A 77 -16.78 -7.04 -2.65
CA VAL A 77 -17.65 -5.93 -2.24
C VAL A 77 -17.82 -4.88 -3.34
N HIS A 78 -16.80 -4.71 -4.19
CA HIS A 78 -16.81 -3.75 -5.29
C HIS A 78 -17.30 -4.36 -6.62
N GLY A 79 -17.75 -5.63 -6.63
CA GLY A 79 -18.23 -6.32 -7.83
C GLY A 79 -17.15 -6.58 -8.88
N ILE A 80 -15.87 -6.50 -8.50
CA ILE A 80 -14.75 -6.64 -9.45
C ILE A 80 -14.59 -8.09 -9.88
N LEU A 81 -14.83 -9.05 -8.99
CA LEU A 81 -14.75 -10.47 -9.31
C LEU A 81 -15.83 -10.91 -10.32
N ASP A 82 -16.98 -10.21 -10.38
CA ASP A 82 -18.05 -10.49 -11.36
C ASP A 82 -17.67 -10.09 -12.80
N VAL A 83 -16.80 -9.09 -12.96
CA VAL A 83 -16.39 -8.57 -14.27
C VAL A 83 -15.06 -9.12 -14.74
N MET A 84 -14.31 -9.79 -13.87
CA MET A 84 -12.96 -10.27 -14.14
C MET A 84 -12.93 -11.79 -14.34
N GLN A 85 -12.35 -12.23 -15.45
CA GLN A 85 -12.11 -13.66 -15.69
C GLN A 85 -10.75 -14.08 -15.10
N VAL A 86 -10.77 -15.02 -14.15
CA VAL A 86 -9.56 -15.64 -13.60
C VAL A 86 -9.25 -16.93 -14.36
N LYS A 87 -8.07 -16.97 -15.01
CA LYS A 87 -7.65 -18.14 -15.82
C LYS A 87 -6.82 -19.16 -15.04
N ASN A 88 -6.21 -18.74 -13.94
CA ASN A 88 -5.40 -19.63 -13.11
C ASN A 88 -6.33 -20.41 -12.15
N PRO A 89 -6.35 -21.75 -12.20
CA PRO A 89 -7.25 -22.56 -11.38
C PRO A 89 -6.94 -22.47 -9.88
N GLU A 90 -5.67 -22.31 -9.49
CA GLU A 90 -5.30 -22.15 -8.08
C GLU A 90 -5.83 -20.81 -7.54
N VAL A 91 -5.69 -19.73 -8.33
CA VAL A 91 -6.23 -18.42 -7.95
C VAL A 91 -7.76 -18.45 -7.88
N ALA A 92 -8.42 -19.12 -8.84
CA ALA A 92 -9.88 -19.29 -8.84
C ALA A 92 -10.37 -20.03 -7.58
N ALA A 93 -9.67 -21.11 -7.21
CA ALA A 93 -9.95 -21.85 -5.99
C ALA A 93 -9.78 -21.00 -4.72
N LEU A 94 -8.81 -20.08 -4.69
CA LEU A 94 -8.57 -19.19 -3.55
C LEU A 94 -9.68 -18.15 -3.36
N ILE A 95 -10.35 -17.71 -4.43
CA ILE A 95 -11.42 -16.70 -4.38
C ILE A 95 -12.83 -17.29 -4.43
N GLY A 96 -12.95 -18.61 -4.64
CA GLY A 96 -14.24 -19.32 -4.75
C GLY A 96 -15.00 -18.97 -6.03
N ALA A 97 -14.28 -18.83 -7.15
CA ALA A 97 -14.82 -18.54 -8.49
C ALA A 97 -14.83 -19.78 -9.39
#